data_AF-A0A3B9IMR1-F1
#
_entry.id   AF-A0A3B9IMR1-F1
#
_cell.length_a   1.000
_cell.length_b   1.000
_cell.length_c   1.000
_cell.angle_alpha   90.00
_cell.angle_beta   90.00
_cell.angle_gamma   90.00
#
_symmetry.space_group_name_H-M   'P 1'
#
loop_
_entity.id
_entity.type
_entity.pdbx_description
1 polymer ?
#
loop_
_entity_poly.entity_id
_entity_poly.type
_entity_poly.pdbx_seq_one_letter_code
_entity_poly.pdbx_strand_id
1 'polypeptide(L)'
;MRITSLRRPALGVLALSCSVACLPDAAEADAATELDRMLITAQGRDEPRARAAGTVQVIDTATIRRSSARSVTDLLAENAVGFFSDWSPGQTSFNIRGGATDGQGRDWRSQVTVLMNGRRAGTANLSKLSPDDLDRIEIIRGPASVIYGAQAIGGVVNLVTRSGATEDPGSEITARAGSFGLARGHAANAGGTAGFDHYVGIGGGLSDDYHTPEGQLANTAWKRGGGLAALGFESEDVGRIDLTLRTDGVYDAGFRGSQWDLDNTDDRRNASLDLAWDTEFGGGLGLSAQAYAVRDVDSFHWGSERQRSGAPGFSVDDNRRQLDVLGLKLAPRLAVGDDTDLLFGIDAETGDRLARHLSRVSRYIETADVDLGDVVEDRRALEAEIGRLIDEGLSPRPAALALRVQRMASELERTQLMRLMLLMMAAGVETPLSAIANALAVLLDHRHLIDRLAVEPSLADSFALEVMRFQPPQHDTTRFVRGHTMLGGIEVRRGTSVRVFLASANRDESVFQAADRFDPERFLPGRPPVPVLSFGAGRHACPGRPLASAIIAEALRRLAGGFQDIRPAEDCDPTITGEGFRRPQRLTLVLDPRRRPATASLPGAAVA
;
A
#
# COMPACT_ATOMS: atom_id res chain seq x y z
N MET A 1 -14.83 -31.38 65.24
CA MET A 1 -13.49 -30.92 64.82
C MET A 1 -13.64 -30.39 63.38
N ARG A 2 -13.68 -29.04 63.22
CA ARG A 2 -13.72 -28.17 62.00
C ARG A 2 -14.76 -28.55 60.89
N ILE A 3 -15.90 -27.87 60.57
CA ILE A 3 -16.30 -26.44 60.38
C ILE A 3 -15.42 -25.76 59.28
N THR A 4 -15.85 -25.19 58.13
CA THR A 4 -17.14 -24.74 57.53
C THR A 4 -16.95 -24.19 56.08
N SER A 5 -17.99 -24.30 55.22
CA SER A 5 -18.60 -23.28 54.29
C SER A 5 -17.81 -22.59 53.14
N LEU A 6 -18.36 -21.93 52.11
CA LEU A 6 -19.67 -21.30 51.78
C LEU A 6 -19.64 -21.00 50.23
N ARG A 7 -20.61 -21.43 49.40
CA ARG A 7 -21.73 -20.69 48.74
C ARG A 7 -21.52 -20.00 47.37
N ARG A 8 -22.51 -20.27 46.51
CA ARG A 8 -23.04 -19.51 45.35
C ARG A 8 -23.61 -18.14 45.74
N PRO A 9 -23.74 -17.19 44.79
CA PRO A 9 -24.90 -16.29 44.67
C PRO A 9 -25.69 -16.60 43.37
N ALA A 10 -27.02 -16.83 43.36
CA ALA A 10 -28.14 -15.86 43.44
C ALA A 10 -28.03 -14.80 42.32
N LEU A 11 -28.74 -14.86 41.18
CA LEU A 11 -30.21 -14.73 40.97
C LEU A 11 -30.81 -13.62 41.86
N GLY A 12 -30.75 -12.39 41.35
CA GLY A 12 -31.47 -11.23 41.84
C GLY A 12 -32.15 -10.55 40.65
N VAL A 13 -33.48 -10.64 40.63
CA VAL A 13 -34.39 -9.89 39.75
C VAL A 13 -34.51 -8.47 40.29
N LEU A 14 -34.38 -7.45 39.43
CA LEU A 14 -35.17 -6.23 39.58
C LEU A 14 -35.44 -5.62 38.20
N ALA A 15 -36.71 -5.70 37.80
CA ALA A 15 -37.30 -4.93 36.71
C ALA A 15 -37.36 -3.44 37.12
N LEU A 16 -37.19 -2.53 36.16
CA LEU A 16 -38.03 -1.33 36.08
C LEU A 16 -38.10 -0.80 34.65
N SER A 17 -39.33 -0.71 34.18
CA SER A 17 -39.83 -0.05 32.98
C SER A 17 -39.37 1.39 32.83
N CYS A 18 -39.07 1.80 31.60
CA CYS A 18 -39.46 3.10 31.07
C CYS A 18 -39.90 2.92 29.61
N SER A 19 -41.20 2.67 29.46
CA SER A 19 -41.95 2.96 28.25
C SER A 19 -42.02 4.48 28.09
N VAL A 20 -41.35 5.00 27.07
CA VAL A 20 -41.83 6.21 26.39
C VAL A 20 -42.35 5.75 25.04
N ALA A 21 -43.67 5.75 24.93
CA ALA A 21 -44.34 5.70 23.65
C ALA A 21 -44.02 7.01 22.92
N CYS A 22 -43.31 6.93 21.79
CA CYS A 22 -43.45 7.91 20.73
C CYS A 22 -44.12 7.20 19.56
N LEU A 23 -45.24 7.77 19.12
CA LEU A 23 -46.03 7.35 17.96
C LEU A 23 -45.13 7.35 16.71
N PRO A 24 -45.33 6.44 15.74
CA PRO A 24 -44.67 6.58 14.45
C PRO A 24 -45.27 7.80 13.75
N ASP A 25 -44.50 8.86 13.60
CA ASP A 25 -44.82 9.89 12.62
C ASP A 25 -44.53 9.28 11.24
N ALA A 26 -45.55 9.30 10.38
CA ALA A 26 -45.45 8.81 9.03
C ALA A 26 -44.66 9.86 8.23
N ALA A 27 -43.33 9.81 8.32
CA ALA A 27 -42.46 10.55 7.42
C ALA A 27 -42.52 9.88 6.04
N GLU A 28 -42.94 10.66 5.05
CA GLU A 28 -42.88 10.33 3.63
C GLU A 28 -41.52 9.69 3.30
N ALA A 29 -41.57 8.54 2.64
CA ALA A 29 -40.42 7.91 2.03
C ALA A 29 -39.94 8.82 0.89
N ASP A 30 -39.11 9.79 1.25
CA ASP A 30 -38.33 10.53 0.27
C ASP A 30 -37.44 9.52 -0.45
N ALA A 31 -37.43 9.58 -1.77
CA ALA A 31 -36.76 8.61 -2.60
C ALA A 31 -35.29 8.54 -2.18
N ALA A 32 -34.92 7.43 -1.53
CA ALA A 32 -33.57 7.19 -1.06
C ALA A 32 -32.62 7.35 -2.25
N THR A 33 -31.91 8.48 -2.27
CA THR A 33 -30.82 8.70 -3.22
C THR A 33 -29.79 7.63 -2.88
N GLU A 34 -29.56 6.68 -3.77
CA GLU A 34 -28.52 5.67 -3.61
C GLU A 34 -27.17 6.41 -3.59
N LEU A 35 -26.67 6.71 -2.39
CA LEU A 35 -25.37 7.35 -2.21
C LEU A 35 -24.28 6.38 -2.68
N ASP A 36 -23.36 6.89 -3.48
CA ASP A 36 -22.28 6.11 -4.07
C ASP A 36 -21.37 5.60 -2.94
N ARG A 37 -21.19 4.28 -2.85
CA ARG A 37 -20.49 3.65 -1.72
C ARG A 37 -19.02 4.09 -1.64
N MET A 38 -18.61 4.59 -0.48
CA MET A 38 -17.23 4.98 -0.17
C MET A 38 -16.36 3.76 0.11
N LEU A 39 -15.16 3.73 -0.45
CA LEU A 39 -14.12 2.71 -0.36
C LEU A 39 -12.94 3.33 0.38
N ILE A 40 -12.46 2.73 1.47
CA ILE A 40 -11.23 3.20 2.10
C ILE A 40 -10.13 2.59 1.27
N THR A 41 -9.65 3.32 0.28
CA THR A 41 -8.52 2.86 -0.52
C THR A 41 -7.42 2.39 0.42
N ALA A 42 -6.59 1.46 -0.01
CA ALA A 42 -5.50 0.97 0.84
C ALA A 42 -4.46 2.08 1.19
N GLN A 43 -4.70 3.33 0.79
CA GLN A 43 -4.09 4.55 1.31
C GLN A 43 -4.79 5.13 2.57
N GLY A 44 -5.84 4.52 3.10
CA GLY A 44 -6.54 4.97 4.32
C GLY A 44 -7.58 6.08 4.09
N ARG A 45 -8.06 6.26 2.85
CA ARG A 45 -9.00 7.34 2.47
C ARG A 45 -10.31 6.80 1.91
N ASP A 46 -11.44 7.31 2.38
CA ASP A 46 -12.77 7.09 1.79
C ASP A 46 -12.88 7.73 0.38
N GLU A 47 -13.18 6.91 -0.64
CA GLU A 47 -13.37 7.31 -2.03
C GLU A 47 -14.54 6.55 -2.69
N PRO A 48 -15.39 7.17 -3.53
CA PRO A 48 -16.43 6.45 -4.24
C PRO A 48 -15.90 5.29 -5.09
N ARG A 49 -16.57 4.12 -5.06
CA ARG A 49 -16.16 2.91 -5.79
C ARG A 49 -15.88 3.14 -7.28
N ALA A 50 -16.58 4.07 -7.91
CA ALA A 50 -16.40 4.43 -9.32
C ALA A 50 -15.01 5.06 -9.63
N ARG A 51 -14.32 5.62 -8.63
CA ARG A 51 -13.04 6.31 -8.76
C ARG A 51 -11.81 5.45 -8.42
N ALA A 52 -12.00 4.28 -7.80
CA ALA A 52 -10.90 3.41 -7.38
C ALA A 52 -10.22 2.70 -8.58
N ALA A 53 -8.92 2.92 -8.77
CA ALA A 53 -8.14 2.31 -9.84
C ALA A 53 -7.83 0.82 -9.56
N GLY A 54 -8.67 -0.11 -10.02
CA GLY A 54 -8.37 -1.55 -10.05
C GLY A 54 -9.59 -2.47 -9.94
N THR A 55 -9.39 -3.77 -10.14
CA THR A 55 -10.40 -4.79 -9.84
C THR A 55 -10.46 -5.02 -8.33
N VAL A 56 -11.10 -4.10 -7.60
CA VAL A 56 -11.30 -4.19 -6.15
C VAL A 56 -12.54 -5.04 -5.87
N GLN A 57 -12.37 -6.14 -5.12
CA GLN A 57 -13.49 -6.86 -4.54
C GLN A 57 -13.73 -6.32 -3.13
N VAL A 58 -14.98 -6.01 -2.81
CA VAL A 58 -15.39 -5.58 -1.48
C VAL A 58 -16.30 -6.64 -0.88
N ILE A 59 -16.01 -7.08 0.34
CA ILE A 59 -16.91 -7.84 1.20
C ILE A 59 -17.51 -6.83 2.17
N ASP A 60 -18.76 -6.48 1.95
CA ASP A 60 -19.46 -5.42 2.71
C ASP A 60 -20.04 -5.93 4.04
N THR A 61 -20.42 -4.98 4.90
CA THR A 61 -20.96 -5.20 6.24
C THR A 61 -22.15 -6.17 6.22
N ALA A 62 -23.03 -6.04 5.23
CA ALA A 62 -24.19 -6.91 5.07
C ALA A 62 -23.78 -8.37 4.78
N THR A 63 -22.74 -8.58 3.97
CA THR A 63 -22.17 -9.91 3.70
C THR A 63 -21.49 -10.47 4.95
N ILE A 64 -20.73 -9.65 5.69
CA ILE A 64 -20.08 -10.04 6.95
C ILE A 64 -21.12 -10.48 7.99
N ARG A 65 -22.20 -9.70 8.18
CA ARG A 65 -23.25 -10.01 9.19
C ARG A 65 -24.05 -11.28 8.88
N ARG A 66 -24.25 -11.60 7.60
CA ARG A 66 -24.95 -12.83 7.18
C ARG A 66 -24.05 -14.07 7.19
N SER A 67 -22.74 -13.89 7.25
CA SER A 67 -21.77 -15.00 7.22
C SER A 67 -21.75 -15.76 8.55
N SER A 68 -21.47 -17.06 8.46
CA SER A 68 -21.18 -17.92 9.61
C SER A 68 -19.68 -17.96 9.95
N ALA A 69 -18.85 -17.18 9.26
CA ALA A 69 -17.41 -17.18 9.39
C ALA A 69 -16.93 -16.92 10.83
N ARG A 70 -15.98 -17.74 11.28
CA ARG A 70 -15.41 -17.65 12.63
C ARG A 70 -14.15 -16.79 12.69
N SER A 71 -13.59 -16.49 11.52
CA SER A 71 -12.35 -15.76 11.36
C SER A 71 -12.40 -14.93 10.07
N VAL A 72 -11.51 -13.95 9.94
CA VAL A 72 -11.32 -13.24 8.67
C VAL A 72 -10.94 -14.21 7.55
N THR A 73 -10.17 -15.25 7.86
CA THR A 73 -9.85 -16.34 6.91
C THR A 73 -11.10 -17.04 6.39
N ASP A 74 -11.98 -17.51 7.28
CA ASP A 74 -13.23 -18.22 6.92
C ASP A 74 -14.08 -17.34 5.99
N LEU A 75 -14.17 -16.05 6.31
CA LEU A 75 -14.94 -15.08 5.54
C LEU A 75 -14.38 -14.88 4.12
N LEU A 76 -13.05 -14.81 3.99
CA LEU A 76 -12.40 -14.73 2.67
C LEU A 76 -12.55 -16.05 1.88
N ALA A 77 -12.61 -17.20 2.56
CA ALA A 77 -12.85 -18.51 1.96
C ALA A 77 -14.27 -18.64 1.42
N GLU A 78 -15.28 -18.25 2.21
CA GLU A 78 -16.69 -18.22 1.79
C GLU A 78 -16.91 -17.34 0.55
N ASN A 79 -16.12 -16.26 0.41
CA ASN A 79 -16.21 -15.31 -0.72
C ASN A 79 -15.26 -15.65 -1.90
N ALA A 80 -14.74 -16.88 -1.95
CA ALA A 80 -13.88 -17.40 -3.01
C ALA A 80 -12.69 -16.50 -3.38
N VAL A 81 -12.13 -15.82 -2.37
CA VAL A 81 -11.09 -14.80 -2.62
C VAL A 81 -9.77 -15.43 -3.06
N GLY A 82 -9.47 -16.63 -2.55
CA GLY A 82 -8.21 -17.34 -2.74
C GLY A 82 -8.21 -18.76 -2.15
N PHE A 83 -7.02 -19.37 -2.07
CA PHE A 83 -6.81 -20.68 -1.45
C PHE A 83 -6.24 -20.52 -0.05
N PHE A 84 -6.69 -21.34 0.89
CA PHE A 84 -6.29 -21.27 2.29
C PHE A 84 -5.56 -22.54 2.68
N SER A 85 -4.51 -22.40 3.47
CA SER A 85 -3.84 -23.51 4.14
C SER A 85 -3.87 -23.23 5.64
N ASP A 86 -4.85 -23.87 6.27
CA ASP A 86 -5.04 -23.94 7.72
C ASP A 86 -4.20 -25.07 8.28
N TRP A 87 -3.20 -24.72 9.09
CA TRP A 87 -2.39 -25.69 9.83
C TRP A 87 -2.92 -25.90 11.24
N SER A 88 -3.37 -24.82 11.86
CA SER A 88 -4.02 -24.83 13.17
C SER A 88 -5.03 -23.68 13.27
N PRO A 89 -5.93 -23.68 14.27
CA PRO A 89 -6.84 -22.55 14.50
C PRO A 89 -6.16 -21.19 14.71
N GLY A 90 -4.87 -21.21 15.08
CA GLY A 90 -4.04 -20.03 15.26
C GLY A 90 -3.02 -19.80 14.13
N GLN A 91 -2.94 -20.66 13.10
CA GLN A 91 -1.96 -20.57 12.02
C GLN A 91 -2.61 -20.82 10.66
N THR A 92 -2.81 -19.72 9.93
CA THR A 92 -3.39 -19.77 8.58
C THR A 92 -2.57 -18.97 7.60
N SER A 93 -2.26 -19.59 6.46
CA SER A 93 -1.78 -18.88 5.28
C SER A 93 -2.88 -18.72 4.23
N PHE A 94 -2.87 -17.59 3.56
CA PHE A 94 -3.85 -17.20 2.56
C PHE A 94 -3.17 -16.93 1.23
N ASN A 95 -3.69 -17.50 0.14
CA ASN A 95 -3.09 -17.41 -1.18
C ASN A 95 -4.04 -16.75 -2.18
N ILE A 96 -3.58 -15.67 -2.83
CA ILE A 96 -4.26 -15.08 -3.99
C ILE A 96 -3.31 -15.15 -5.19
N ARG A 97 -3.76 -15.78 -6.29
CA ARG A 97 -3.06 -15.78 -7.58
C ARG A 97 -1.57 -16.19 -7.50
N GLY A 98 -1.25 -17.16 -6.65
CA GLY A 98 0.11 -17.68 -6.49
C GLY A 98 0.99 -16.91 -5.48
N GLY A 99 0.50 -15.82 -4.90
CA GLY A 99 1.11 -15.15 -3.75
C GLY A 99 0.45 -15.56 -2.44
N ALA A 100 1.25 -15.77 -1.38
CA ALA A 100 0.80 -16.27 -0.08
C ALA A 100 1.10 -15.32 1.09
N THR A 101 0.25 -15.25 2.11
CA THR A 101 0.61 -14.73 3.44
C THR A 101 1.45 -15.75 4.22
N ASP A 102 2.36 -15.28 5.06
CA ASP A 102 3.09 -16.13 6.01
C ASP A 102 2.17 -16.51 7.18
N GLY A 103 1.81 -17.79 7.28
CA GLY A 103 0.85 -18.24 8.29
C GLY A 103 1.35 -18.15 9.73
N GLN A 104 2.65 -17.97 9.96
CA GLN A 104 3.20 -17.71 11.28
C GLN A 104 3.09 -16.23 11.68
N GLY A 105 2.57 -15.35 10.82
CA GLY A 105 2.33 -13.95 11.14
C GLY A 105 3.49 -13.02 10.80
N ARG A 106 4.53 -13.49 10.09
CA ARG A 106 5.64 -12.64 9.63
C ARG A 106 5.20 -11.85 8.40
N ASP A 107 4.60 -10.69 8.65
CA ASP A 107 4.09 -9.78 7.60
C ASP A 107 5.12 -9.49 6.51
N TRP A 108 6.39 -9.32 6.88
CA TRP A 108 7.48 -9.04 5.96
C TRP A 108 7.91 -10.21 5.06
N ARG A 109 7.49 -11.46 5.32
CA ARG A 109 7.72 -12.62 4.41
C ARG A 109 6.56 -12.84 3.44
N SER A 110 5.48 -12.09 3.60
CA SER A 110 4.20 -12.36 2.95
C SER A 110 4.14 -11.72 1.58
N GLN A 111 3.65 -12.44 0.59
CA GLN A 111 3.47 -11.94 -0.77
C GLN A 111 2.10 -11.26 -0.95
N VAL A 112 1.21 -11.41 0.02
CA VAL A 112 -0.04 -10.65 0.13
C VAL A 112 0.07 -9.77 1.38
N THR A 113 -0.15 -8.46 1.22
CA THR A 113 -0.08 -7.53 2.35
C THR A 113 -1.44 -7.39 3.01
N VAL A 114 -1.46 -7.47 4.34
CA VAL A 114 -2.65 -7.22 5.15
C VAL A 114 -2.57 -5.83 5.74
N LEU A 115 -3.57 -5.03 5.45
CA LEU A 115 -3.73 -3.69 5.98
C LEU A 115 -4.89 -3.63 6.97
N MET A 116 -4.79 -2.71 7.91
CA MET A 116 -5.84 -2.30 8.84
C MET A 116 -6.02 -0.80 8.66
N ASN A 117 -7.21 -0.36 8.23
CA ASN A 117 -7.51 1.04 7.95
C ASN A 117 -6.43 1.73 7.08
N GLY A 118 -5.94 1.04 6.04
CA GLY A 118 -4.96 1.59 5.09
C GLY A 118 -3.50 1.66 5.57
N ARG A 119 -3.16 1.12 6.74
CA ARG A 119 -1.77 0.90 7.20
C ARG A 119 -1.48 -0.59 7.40
N ARG A 120 -0.22 -1.02 7.56
CA ARG A 120 0.09 -2.43 7.84
C ARG A 120 -0.59 -2.91 9.13
N ALA A 121 -1.20 -4.09 9.10
CA ALA A 121 -1.82 -4.69 10.29
C ALA A 121 -0.78 -5.15 11.35
N GLY A 122 0.50 -5.21 10.99
CA GLY A 122 1.58 -5.75 11.85
C GLY A 122 1.57 -7.28 11.92
N THR A 123 0.70 -7.94 11.16
CA THR A 123 0.64 -9.38 11.04
C THR A 123 0.07 -9.78 9.67
N ALA A 124 0.52 -10.94 9.18
CA ALA A 124 -0.03 -11.58 7.99
C ALA A 124 -0.93 -12.79 8.29
N ASN A 125 -1.05 -13.16 9.57
CA ASN A 125 -1.87 -14.26 10.02
C ASN A 125 -3.28 -13.75 10.32
N LEU A 126 -4.21 -13.95 9.38
CA LEU A 126 -5.59 -13.45 9.47
C LEU A 126 -6.43 -14.21 10.50
N SER A 127 -5.99 -15.41 10.93
CA SER A 127 -6.75 -16.22 11.88
C SER A 127 -6.88 -15.57 13.26
N LYS A 128 -5.95 -14.69 13.66
CA LYS A 128 -6.02 -13.96 14.93
C LYS A 128 -6.85 -12.68 14.89
N LEU A 129 -7.39 -12.29 13.73
CA LEU A 129 -8.20 -11.08 13.60
C LEU A 129 -9.69 -11.43 13.66
N SER A 130 -10.46 -10.68 14.45
CA SER A 130 -11.90 -10.84 14.52
C SER A 130 -12.61 -10.19 13.32
N PRO A 131 -13.61 -10.85 12.72
CA PRO A 131 -14.47 -10.22 11.73
C PRO A 131 -15.62 -9.40 12.33
N ASP A 132 -15.92 -9.52 13.65
CA ASP A 132 -17.12 -8.91 14.24
C ASP A 132 -17.07 -7.37 14.21
N ASP A 133 -15.87 -6.80 14.40
CA ASP A 133 -15.61 -5.36 14.45
C ASP A 133 -15.18 -4.77 13.09
N LEU A 134 -15.34 -5.53 12.01
CA LEU A 134 -15.08 -5.06 10.65
C LEU A 134 -16.34 -4.48 10.03
N ASP A 135 -16.18 -3.32 9.39
CA ASP A 135 -17.20 -2.75 8.53
C ASP A 135 -17.14 -3.45 7.16
N ARG A 136 -15.95 -3.48 6.55
CA ARG A 136 -15.74 -4.10 5.23
C ARG A 136 -14.34 -4.66 5.07
N ILE A 137 -14.19 -5.53 4.09
CA ILE A 137 -12.90 -6.04 3.63
C ILE A 137 -12.73 -5.71 2.16
N GLU A 138 -11.61 -5.09 1.82
CA GLU A 138 -11.28 -4.71 0.46
C GLU A 138 -10.10 -5.53 -0.04
N ILE A 139 -10.27 -6.14 -1.20
CA ILE A 139 -9.26 -6.99 -1.82
C ILE A 139 -8.85 -6.40 -3.16
N ILE A 140 -7.60 -5.96 -3.21
CA ILE A 140 -6.97 -5.41 -4.42
C ILE A 140 -6.11 -6.51 -5.03
N ARG A 141 -6.44 -6.87 -6.28
CA ARG A 141 -5.75 -7.94 -7.00
C ARG A 141 -4.95 -7.39 -8.18
N GLY A 142 -3.82 -8.04 -8.46
CA GLY A 142 -3.04 -7.79 -9.68
C GLY A 142 -2.15 -6.55 -9.60
N PRO A 143 -1.69 -6.00 -10.73
CA PRO A 143 -0.61 -5.00 -10.76
C PRO A 143 -0.88 -3.75 -9.91
N ALA A 144 -2.14 -3.40 -9.67
CA ALA A 144 -2.53 -2.26 -8.84
C ALA A 144 -2.14 -2.41 -7.37
N SER A 145 -1.99 -3.63 -6.84
CA SER A 145 -1.59 -3.85 -5.44
C SER A 145 -0.13 -3.49 -5.17
N VAL A 146 0.70 -3.40 -6.21
CA VAL A 146 2.14 -3.15 -6.12
C VAL A 146 2.46 -1.76 -5.56
N ILE A 147 1.52 -0.81 -5.67
CA ILE A 147 1.65 0.52 -5.05
C ILE A 147 1.79 0.44 -3.52
N TYR A 148 1.34 -0.66 -2.90
CA TYR A 148 1.41 -0.90 -1.45
C TYR A 148 2.68 -1.62 -1.00
N GLY A 149 3.63 -1.87 -1.91
CA GLY A 149 4.98 -2.35 -1.61
C GLY A 149 5.26 -3.79 -2.06
N ALA A 150 6.51 -4.24 -1.85
CA ALA A 150 6.99 -5.53 -2.36
C ALA A 150 6.24 -6.76 -1.80
N GLN A 151 5.71 -6.64 -0.58
CA GLN A 151 4.91 -7.68 0.08
C GLN A 151 3.45 -7.73 -0.41
N ALA A 152 3.05 -6.85 -1.33
CA ALA A 152 1.70 -6.75 -1.86
C ALA A 152 1.58 -7.35 -3.28
N ILE A 153 2.60 -8.06 -3.74
CA ILE A 153 2.72 -8.59 -5.10
C ILE A 153 1.61 -9.57 -5.51
N GLY A 154 1.13 -10.40 -4.58
CA GLY A 154 0.00 -11.31 -4.76
C GLY A 154 -1.36 -10.61 -4.57
N GLY A 155 -1.36 -9.48 -3.86
CA GLY A 155 -2.54 -8.66 -3.59
C GLY A 155 -2.43 -7.89 -2.29
N VAL A 156 -3.44 -7.05 -2.04
CA VAL A 156 -3.68 -6.42 -0.73
C VAL A 156 -5.04 -6.87 -0.22
N VAL A 157 -5.09 -7.16 1.08
CA VAL A 157 -6.34 -7.27 1.85
C VAL A 157 -6.35 -6.13 2.86
N ASN A 158 -7.23 -5.16 2.67
CA ASN A 158 -7.44 -4.06 3.60
C ASN A 158 -8.67 -4.35 4.46
N LEU A 159 -8.46 -4.43 5.77
CA LEU A 159 -9.51 -4.62 6.76
C LEU A 159 -9.91 -3.24 7.27
N VAL A 160 -11.17 -2.88 7.09
CA VAL A 160 -11.72 -1.60 7.53
C VAL A 160 -12.57 -1.84 8.77
N THR A 161 -12.20 -1.20 9.87
CA THR A 161 -12.91 -1.33 11.15
C THR A 161 -14.16 -0.48 11.18
N ARG A 162 -15.15 -0.88 11.98
CA ARG A 162 -16.32 -0.04 12.27
C ARG A 162 -15.91 1.21 13.05
N SER A 163 -16.62 2.32 12.80
CA SER A 163 -16.54 3.57 13.56
C SER A 163 -17.96 4.10 13.80
N GLY A 164 -18.09 5.16 14.61
CA GLY A 164 -19.38 5.81 14.80
C GLY A 164 -19.89 6.53 13.54
N ALA A 165 -19.02 6.78 12.56
CA ALA A 165 -19.40 7.32 11.25
C ALA A 165 -19.92 6.25 10.27
N THR A 166 -19.56 4.98 10.47
CA THR A 166 -20.00 3.88 9.58
C THR A 166 -21.22 3.13 10.12
N GLU A 167 -21.57 3.33 11.39
CA GLU A 167 -22.61 2.56 12.09
C GLU A 167 -23.76 3.46 12.54
N ASP A 168 -24.98 2.95 12.39
CA ASP A 168 -26.16 3.61 12.94
C ASP A 168 -26.08 3.62 14.49
N PRO A 169 -26.47 4.73 15.15
CA PRO A 169 -26.50 4.79 16.61
C PRO A 169 -27.35 3.67 17.22
N GLY A 170 -26.77 2.90 18.12
CA GLY A 170 -27.44 1.76 18.72
C GLY A 170 -26.51 0.82 19.46
N SER A 171 -27.11 -0.21 20.07
CA SER A 171 -26.38 -1.29 20.72
C SER A 171 -26.74 -2.62 20.05
N GLU A 172 -25.72 -3.40 19.74
CA GLU A 172 -25.83 -4.74 19.18
C GLU A 172 -25.32 -5.76 20.20
N ILE A 173 -26.06 -6.85 20.40
CA ILE A 173 -25.59 -8.01 21.17
C ILE A 173 -25.86 -9.25 20.34
N THR A 174 -24.80 -9.98 20.02
CA THR A 174 -24.85 -11.23 19.26
C THR A 174 -24.34 -12.37 20.12
N ALA A 175 -25.12 -13.45 20.22
CA ALA A 175 -24.75 -14.69 20.87
C ALA A 175 -24.95 -15.86 19.91
N ARG A 176 -23.94 -16.72 19.78
CA ARG A 176 -23.96 -17.90 18.90
C ARG A 176 -23.48 -19.13 19.69
N ALA A 177 -24.13 -20.26 19.47
CA ALA A 177 -23.72 -21.55 20.01
C ALA A 177 -23.82 -22.64 18.94
N GLY A 178 -23.01 -23.68 19.03
CA GLY A 178 -22.98 -24.75 18.02
C GLY A 178 -22.31 -26.04 18.49
N SER A 179 -22.08 -26.95 17.53
CA SER A 179 -21.38 -28.22 17.76
C SER A 179 -19.95 -28.02 18.26
N PHE A 180 -19.38 -29.05 18.88
CA PHE A 180 -18.01 -29.05 19.41
C PHE A 180 -17.78 -27.96 20.47
N GLY A 181 -18.76 -27.74 21.34
CA GLY A 181 -18.65 -26.77 22.43
C GLY A 181 -18.60 -25.31 21.98
N LEU A 182 -18.94 -25.01 20.72
CA LEU A 182 -18.86 -23.65 20.19
C LEU A 182 -19.76 -22.70 20.99
N ALA A 183 -19.16 -21.64 21.54
CA ALA A 183 -19.86 -20.52 22.15
C ALA A 183 -19.16 -19.21 21.77
N ARG A 184 -19.90 -18.23 21.24
CA ARG A 184 -19.38 -16.91 20.85
C ARG A 184 -20.35 -15.82 21.29
N GLY A 185 -19.80 -14.73 21.82
CA GLY A 185 -20.53 -13.53 22.18
C GLY A 185 -19.84 -12.31 21.61
N HIS A 186 -20.63 -11.33 21.18
CA HIS A 186 -20.16 -10.02 20.79
C HIS A 186 -21.17 -8.98 21.27
N ALA A 187 -20.67 -7.87 21.80
CA ALA A 187 -21.48 -6.73 22.18
C ALA A 187 -20.82 -5.46 21.65
N ALA A 188 -21.60 -4.62 20.98
CA ALA A 188 -21.13 -3.35 20.44
C ALA A 188 -22.12 -2.22 20.76
N ASN A 189 -21.59 -1.01 20.83
CA ASN A 189 -22.37 0.21 20.90
C ASN A 189 -21.75 1.24 19.95
N ALA A 190 -22.58 1.83 19.10
CA ALA A 190 -22.24 2.97 18.27
C ALA A 190 -23.13 4.14 18.64
N GLY A 191 -22.63 5.36 18.47
CA GLY A 191 -23.44 6.55 18.68
C GLY A 191 -22.67 7.81 18.35
N GLY A 192 -23.35 8.94 18.42
CA GLY A 192 -22.74 10.23 18.17
C GLY A 192 -23.63 11.39 18.58
N THR A 193 -23.00 12.55 18.72
CA THR A 193 -23.62 13.86 18.90
C THR A 193 -23.01 14.82 17.88
N ALA A 194 -23.49 16.07 17.80
CA ALA A 194 -22.97 17.03 16.81
C ALA A 194 -21.44 17.18 16.91
N GLY A 195 -20.74 16.65 15.91
CA GLY A 195 -19.28 16.67 15.76
C GLY A 195 -18.50 15.57 16.49
N PHE A 196 -19.14 14.65 17.22
CA PHE A 196 -18.45 13.51 17.86
C PHE A 196 -19.19 12.20 17.59
N ASP A 197 -18.45 11.16 17.25
CA ASP A 197 -18.97 9.81 17.09
C ASP A 197 -18.11 8.78 17.82
N HIS A 198 -18.70 7.65 18.18
CA HIS A 198 -18.00 6.57 18.84
C HIS A 198 -18.50 5.20 18.39
N TYR A 199 -17.61 4.23 18.43
CA TYR A 199 -17.90 2.81 18.35
C TYR A 199 -17.10 2.08 19.42
N VAL A 200 -17.74 1.20 20.18
CA VAL A 200 -17.08 0.31 21.14
C VAL A 200 -17.63 -1.09 20.96
N GLY A 201 -16.79 -2.03 20.58
CA GLY A 201 -17.10 -3.44 20.42
C GLY A 201 -16.19 -4.32 21.28
N ILE A 202 -16.77 -5.37 21.86
CA ILE A 202 -16.03 -6.42 22.57
C ILE A 202 -16.62 -7.77 22.21
N GLY A 203 -15.75 -8.73 21.92
CA GLY A 203 -16.19 -10.05 21.50
C GLY A 203 -15.21 -11.14 21.90
N GLY A 204 -15.73 -12.36 21.93
CA GLY A 204 -14.93 -13.54 22.17
C GLY A 204 -15.70 -14.81 21.91
N GLY A 205 -14.97 -15.90 21.80
CA GLY A 205 -15.57 -17.21 21.63
C GLY A 205 -14.58 -18.34 21.85
N LEU A 206 -15.12 -19.54 21.94
CA LEU A 206 -14.36 -20.75 22.12
C LEU A 206 -15.02 -21.90 21.36
N SER A 207 -14.23 -22.91 21.04
CA SER A 207 -14.68 -24.19 20.53
C SER A 207 -13.75 -25.28 21.07
N ASP A 208 -14.32 -26.43 21.39
CA ASP A 208 -13.58 -27.64 21.71
C ASP A 208 -13.11 -28.34 20.42
N ASP A 209 -12.36 -29.43 20.59
CA ASP A 209 -11.87 -30.23 19.48
C ASP A 209 -13.01 -30.86 18.66
N TYR A 210 -12.79 -30.96 17.36
CA TYR A 210 -13.67 -31.68 16.47
C TYR A 210 -13.75 -33.16 16.83
N HIS A 211 -14.92 -33.74 16.63
CA HIS A 211 -15.16 -35.17 16.79
C HIS A 211 -15.55 -35.76 15.43
N THR A 212 -14.81 -36.76 14.95
CA THR A 212 -15.10 -37.53 13.74
C THR A 212 -15.48 -38.97 14.11
N PRO A 213 -16.00 -39.79 13.18
CA PRO A 213 -16.27 -41.21 13.45
C PRO A 213 -15.06 -42.00 13.93
N GLU A 214 -13.86 -41.56 13.57
CA GLU A 214 -12.57 -42.16 13.95
C GLU A 214 -12.06 -41.69 15.33
N GLY A 215 -12.69 -40.68 15.94
CA GLY A 215 -12.37 -40.18 17.29
C GLY A 215 -12.27 -38.65 17.38
N GLN A 216 -11.78 -38.18 18.53
CA GLN A 216 -11.50 -36.76 18.75
C GLN A 216 -10.25 -36.33 17.97
N LEU A 217 -10.39 -35.25 17.22
CA LEU A 217 -9.33 -34.59 16.49
C LEU A 217 -8.63 -33.58 17.39
N ALA A 218 -7.71 -34.04 18.23
CA ALA A 218 -6.94 -33.19 19.14
C ALA A 218 -6.24 -31.99 18.44
N ASN A 219 -5.99 -30.92 19.18
CA ASN A 219 -5.40 -29.67 18.67
C ASN A 219 -6.21 -28.96 17.58
N THR A 220 -7.55 -29.03 17.67
CA THR A 220 -8.48 -28.23 16.85
C THR A 220 -9.30 -27.25 17.68
N ALA A 221 -9.25 -27.35 19.01
CA ALA A 221 -9.81 -26.39 19.94
C ALA A 221 -9.13 -25.01 19.84
N TRP A 222 -9.89 -23.97 20.18
CA TRP A 222 -9.40 -22.60 20.20
C TRP A 222 -10.23 -21.71 21.13
N LYS A 223 -9.60 -20.65 21.62
CA LYS A 223 -10.27 -19.51 22.27
C LYS A 223 -9.86 -18.23 21.55
N ARG A 224 -10.79 -17.29 21.38
CA ARG A 224 -10.56 -16.00 20.71
C ARG A 224 -11.19 -14.89 21.52
N GLY A 225 -10.56 -13.73 21.50
CA GLY A 225 -11.05 -12.55 22.17
C GLY A 225 -10.47 -11.29 21.57
N GLY A 226 -11.26 -10.23 21.57
CA GLY A 226 -10.85 -8.95 21.05
C GLY A 226 -11.80 -7.83 21.42
N GLY A 227 -11.41 -6.63 21.06
CA GLY A 227 -12.24 -5.45 21.18
C GLY A 227 -11.69 -4.29 20.37
N LEU A 228 -12.60 -3.39 20.04
CA LEU A 228 -12.35 -2.19 19.27
C LEU A 228 -13.01 -1.02 20.01
N ALA A 229 -12.29 0.09 20.13
CA ALA A 229 -12.85 1.38 20.50
C ALA A 229 -12.40 2.41 19.47
N ALA A 230 -13.34 3.05 18.79
CA ALA A 230 -13.09 4.13 17.86
C ALA A 230 -13.83 5.39 18.34
N LEU A 231 -13.15 6.52 18.32
CA LEU A 231 -13.69 7.84 18.65
C LEU A 231 -13.40 8.77 17.48
N GLY A 232 -14.43 9.29 16.85
CA GLY A 232 -14.36 10.31 15.80
C GLY A 232 -14.71 11.68 16.34
N PHE A 233 -13.98 12.70 15.91
CA PHE A 233 -14.34 14.11 16.05
C PHE A 233 -14.33 14.74 14.65
N GLU A 234 -15.40 15.42 14.29
CA GLU A 234 -15.55 16.07 12.99
C GLU A 234 -16.06 17.49 13.17
N SER A 235 -15.37 18.45 12.55
CA SER A 235 -15.75 19.86 12.53
C SER A 235 -15.33 20.49 11.21
N GLU A 236 -16.11 21.44 10.69
CA GLU A 236 -15.80 22.16 9.46
C GLU A 236 -14.41 22.84 9.51
N ASP A 237 -13.99 23.32 10.69
CA ASP A 237 -12.72 24.03 10.86
C ASP A 237 -11.48 23.12 10.93
N VAL A 238 -11.67 21.87 11.37
CA VAL A 238 -10.57 20.95 11.73
C VAL A 238 -10.51 19.74 10.80
N GLY A 239 -11.61 19.43 10.09
CA GLY A 239 -11.79 18.15 9.43
C GLY A 239 -12.13 17.05 10.44
N ARG A 240 -11.82 15.80 10.06
CA ARG A 240 -12.11 14.60 10.84
C ARG A 240 -10.86 14.05 11.52
N ILE A 241 -10.93 13.81 12.82
CA ILE A 241 -9.90 13.15 13.62
C ILE A 241 -10.48 11.84 14.17
N ASP A 242 -9.81 10.74 13.92
CA ASP A 242 -10.19 9.42 14.41
C ASP A 242 -9.12 8.85 15.34
N LEU A 243 -9.53 8.45 16.54
CA LEU A 243 -8.72 7.69 17.47
C LEU A 243 -9.25 6.27 17.55
N THR A 244 -8.45 5.28 17.14
CA THR A 244 -8.83 3.86 17.20
C THR A 244 -7.89 3.08 18.12
N LEU A 245 -8.46 2.32 19.05
CA LEU A 245 -7.78 1.32 19.88
C LEU A 245 -8.33 -0.04 19.54
N ARG A 246 -7.47 -1.00 19.23
CA ARG A 246 -7.88 -2.36 18.90
C ARG A 246 -7.00 -3.40 19.60
N THR A 247 -7.60 -4.51 19.98
CA THR A 247 -6.88 -5.72 20.36
C THR A 247 -7.62 -6.94 19.84
N ASP A 248 -6.88 -7.91 19.32
CA ASP A 248 -7.40 -9.20 18.90
C ASP A 248 -6.43 -10.31 19.32
N GLY A 249 -6.95 -11.50 19.57
CA GLY A 249 -6.11 -12.63 19.86
C GLY A 249 -6.81 -13.98 19.76
N VAL A 250 -5.98 -15.00 19.59
CA VAL A 250 -6.32 -16.41 19.70
C VAL A 250 -5.42 -17.01 20.79
N TYR A 251 -6.02 -17.79 21.68
CA TYR A 251 -5.39 -18.30 22.89
C TYR A 251 -5.65 -19.80 23.03
N ASP A 252 -4.72 -20.49 23.68
CA ASP A 252 -4.75 -21.94 23.87
C ASP A 252 -5.05 -22.69 22.55
N ALA A 253 -4.61 -22.16 21.40
CA ALA A 253 -4.91 -22.79 20.12
C ALA A 253 -3.99 -23.98 19.91
N GLY A 254 -4.56 -25.18 19.83
CA GLY A 254 -3.77 -26.39 19.65
C GLY A 254 -2.94 -26.35 18.37
N PHE A 255 -1.70 -26.84 18.42
CA PHE A 255 -0.77 -26.84 17.29
C PHE A 255 -0.41 -28.27 16.88
N ARG A 256 -0.77 -28.65 15.66
CA ARG A 256 -0.44 -29.95 15.04
C ARG A 256 0.94 -29.86 14.39
N GLY A 257 1.99 -29.85 15.20
CA GLY A 257 3.36 -29.87 14.71
C GLY A 257 3.69 -31.14 13.92
N SER A 258 4.90 -31.20 13.33
CA SER A 258 5.38 -32.38 12.59
C SER A 258 5.51 -33.65 13.42
N GLN A 259 5.51 -33.53 14.76
CA GLN A 259 5.66 -34.64 15.70
C GLN A 259 4.34 -35.12 16.33
N TRP A 260 3.19 -34.57 15.94
CA TRP A 260 1.88 -34.98 16.49
C TRP A 260 1.76 -34.87 18.02
N ASP A 261 2.46 -33.92 18.62
CA ASP A 261 2.36 -33.64 20.05
C ASP A 261 0.99 -33.00 20.36
N LEU A 262 0.25 -33.62 21.29
CA LEU A 262 -1.10 -33.24 21.68
C LEU A 262 -1.14 -32.13 22.72
N ASP A 263 0.00 -31.78 23.32
CA ASP A 263 0.10 -30.77 24.38
C ASP A 263 0.54 -29.39 23.85
N ASN A 264 0.87 -29.30 22.56
CA ASN A 264 1.33 -28.06 21.94
C ASN A 264 0.20 -27.04 21.75
N THR A 265 0.42 -25.82 22.26
CA THR A 265 -0.53 -24.71 22.11
C THR A 265 0.16 -23.38 21.75
N ASP A 266 -0.61 -22.49 21.12
CA ASP A 266 -0.18 -21.17 20.72
C ASP A 266 -1.08 -20.08 21.31
N ASP A 267 -0.46 -19.02 21.83
CA ASP A 267 -1.12 -17.76 22.17
C ASP A 267 -0.64 -16.67 21.20
N ARG A 268 -1.55 -16.08 20.44
CA ARG A 268 -1.23 -15.05 19.44
C ARG A 268 -2.13 -13.85 19.60
N ARG A 269 -1.56 -12.66 19.80
CA ARG A 269 -2.29 -11.41 20.00
C ARG A 269 -1.72 -10.28 19.16
N ASN A 270 -2.59 -9.36 18.76
CA ASN A 270 -2.26 -8.18 17.99
C ASN A 270 -3.05 -6.99 18.55
N ALA A 271 -2.36 -5.94 18.96
CA ALA A 271 -2.96 -4.73 19.49
C ALA A 271 -2.44 -3.50 18.74
N SER A 272 -3.30 -2.50 18.56
CA SER A 272 -2.92 -1.25 17.93
C SER A 272 -3.62 -0.03 18.51
N LEU A 273 -2.94 1.10 18.38
CA LEU A 273 -3.42 2.45 18.64
C LEU A 273 -3.20 3.26 17.37
N ASP A 274 -4.22 3.97 16.92
CA ASP A 274 -4.24 4.74 15.69
C ASP A 274 -4.81 6.11 15.96
N LEU A 275 -4.13 7.14 15.47
CA LEU A 275 -4.64 8.50 15.38
C LEU A 275 -4.58 8.92 13.92
N ALA A 276 -5.74 9.04 13.28
CA ALA A 276 -5.88 9.55 11.93
C ALA A 276 -6.46 10.96 11.97
N TRP A 277 -6.03 11.81 11.04
CA TRP A 277 -6.54 13.15 10.83
C TRP A 277 -6.66 13.39 9.34
N ASP A 278 -7.88 13.62 8.88
CA ASP A 278 -8.19 14.01 7.51
C ASP A 278 -8.80 15.41 7.52
N THR A 279 -8.24 16.32 6.73
CA THR A 279 -8.67 17.71 6.71
C THR A 279 -8.53 18.32 5.33
N GLU A 280 -9.34 19.33 5.05
CA GLU A 280 -9.28 20.14 3.86
C GLU A 280 -9.04 21.61 4.23
N PHE A 281 -7.91 22.12 3.79
CA PHE A 281 -7.59 23.54 3.79
C PHE A 281 -8.16 24.14 2.50
N GLY A 282 -8.97 25.20 2.62
CA GLY A 282 -9.60 25.87 1.48
C GLY A 282 -8.62 26.16 0.32
N GLY A 283 -9.12 26.13 -0.92
CA GLY A 283 -8.27 26.23 -2.11
C GLY A 283 -7.80 24.88 -2.67
N GLY A 284 -8.46 23.77 -2.26
CA GLY A 284 -8.19 22.43 -2.77
C GLY A 284 -7.00 21.74 -2.13
N LEU A 285 -6.44 22.25 -1.04
CA LEU A 285 -5.33 21.62 -0.34
C LEU A 285 -5.89 20.75 0.79
N GLY A 286 -5.65 19.45 0.78
CA GLY A 286 -6.01 18.56 1.90
C GLY A 286 -4.79 17.99 2.60
N LEU A 287 -5.01 17.37 3.75
CA LEU A 287 -4.00 16.56 4.43
C LEU A 287 -4.69 15.34 5.02
N SER A 288 -4.14 14.17 4.71
CA SER A 288 -4.41 12.95 5.45
C SER A 288 -3.15 12.59 6.23
N ALA A 289 -3.25 12.53 7.56
CA ALA A 289 -2.18 12.17 8.47
C ALA A 289 -2.61 10.98 9.31
N GLN A 290 -1.72 10.03 9.55
CA GLN A 290 -1.98 8.87 10.41
C GLN A 290 -0.73 8.54 11.22
N ALA A 291 -0.85 8.59 12.53
CA ALA A 291 0.15 8.10 13.46
C ALA A 291 -0.37 6.82 14.12
N TYR A 292 0.47 5.80 14.23
CA TYR A 292 0.04 4.52 14.77
C TYR A 292 1.14 3.79 15.53
N ALA A 293 0.71 3.00 16.51
CA ALA A 293 1.54 2.05 17.24
C ALA A 293 0.90 0.66 17.18
N VAL A 294 1.69 -0.37 16.89
CA VAL A 294 1.23 -1.76 16.81
C VAL A 294 2.13 -2.63 17.67
N ARG A 295 1.53 -3.58 18.39
CA ARG A 295 2.22 -4.65 19.11
C ARG A 295 1.64 -5.99 18.71
N ASP A 296 2.47 -6.82 18.09
CA ASP A 296 2.14 -8.18 17.70
C ASP A 296 2.97 -9.15 18.54
N VAL A 297 2.33 -10.08 19.25
CA VAL A 297 3.01 -11.06 20.10
C VAL A 297 2.46 -12.45 19.82
N ASP A 298 3.35 -13.37 19.45
CA ASP A 298 3.04 -14.78 19.31
C ASP A 298 3.91 -15.55 20.31
N SER A 299 3.28 -16.28 21.23
CA SER A 299 3.89 -17.19 22.19
C SER A 299 3.57 -18.63 21.78
N PHE A 300 4.61 -19.44 21.65
CA PHE A 300 4.54 -20.83 21.23
C PHE A 300 4.92 -21.70 22.43
N HIS A 301 4.00 -22.55 22.87
CA HIS A 301 4.19 -23.50 23.95
C HIS A 301 4.36 -24.89 23.34
N TRP A 302 5.55 -25.17 22.80
CA TRP A 302 5.82 -26.38 22.03
C TRP A 302 6.74 -27.34 22.79
N GLY A 303 6.35 -28.60 22.92
CA GLY A 303 7.18 -29.69 23.42
C GLY A 303 8.30 -30.06 22.45
N SER A 304 9.48 -30.32 23.01
CA SER A 304 10.63 -30.93 22.33
C SER A 304 11.00 -32.23 23.04
N GLU A 305 11.05 -33.35 22.30
CA GLU A 305 11.52 -34.66 22.79
C GLU A 305 13.04 -34.69 23.07
N ARG A 306 13.79 -33.67 22.63
CA ARG A 306 15.24 -33.56 22.86
C ARG A 306 15.53 -32.38 23.77
N GLN A 307 15.83 -32.68 25.03
CA GLN A 307 16.49 -31.71 25.90
C GLN A 307 17.82 -31.26 25.28
N ARG A 308 18.12 -29.96 25.37
CA ARG A 308 19.40 -29.38 24.92
C ARG A 308 20.64 -30.06 25.56
N SER A 309 20.44 -30.78 26.67
CA SER A 309 21.42 -31.60 27.39
C SER A 309 21.71 -32.97 26.75
N GLY A 310 20.92 -33.41 25.77
CA GLY A 310 21.00 -34.76 25.18
C GLY A 310 20.42 -35.87 26.06
N ALA A 311 19.83 -35.55 27.22
CA ALA A 311 19.16 -36.51 28.08
C ALA A 311 17.75 -36.86 27.55
N PRO A 312 17.27 -38.10 27.75
CA PRO A 312 15.89 -38.44 27.47
C PRO A 312 14.95 -37.65 28.39
N GLY A 313 14.03 -36.88 27.80
CA GLY A 313 13.02 -36.11 28.53
C GLY A 313 12.33 -35.09 27.64
N PHE A 314 11.10 -34.71 28.02
CA PHE A 314 10.34 -33.63 27.38
C PHE A 314 10.79 -32.29 27.97
N SER A 315 11.14 -31.31 27.12
CA SER A 315 11.16 -29.90 27.53
C SER A 315 10.05 -29.15 26.81
N VAL A 316 9.27 -28.37 27.56
CA VAL A 316 8.38 -27.37 26.97
C VAL A 316 9.28 -26.19 26.60
N ASP A 317 9.44 -25.95 25.30
CA ASP A 317 10.18 -24.84 24.77
C ASP A 317 9.22 -23.66 24.55
N ASP A 318 9.21 -22.72 25.49
CA ASP A 318 8.45 -21.48 25.38
C ASP A 318 9.17 -20.49 24.48
N ASN A 319 8.75 -20.39 23.22
CA ASN A 319 9.27 -19.42 22.28
C ASN A 319 8.33 -18.22 22.18
N ARG A 320 8.87 -17.00 22.24
CA ARG A 320 8.09 -15.77 22.09
C ARG A 320 8.62 -14.92 20.95
N ARG A 321 7.77 -14.61 19.98
CA ARG A 321 8.00 -13.55 18.99
C ARG A 321 7.24 -12.30 19.41
N GLN A 322 7.90 -11.16 19.29
CA GLN A 322 7.26 -9.85 19.44
C GLN A 322 7.70 -8.92 18.32
N LEU A 323 6.75 -8.18 17.76
CA LEU A 323 6.99 -7.07 16.84
C LEU A 323 6.29 -5.84 17.41
N ASP A 324 7.05 -4.76 17.61
CA ASP A 324 6.53 -3.44 17.94
C ASP A 324 6.76 -2.53 16.74
N VAL A 325 5.73 -1.78 16.33
CA VAL A 325 5.78 -0.83 15.21
C VAL A 325 5.32 0.53 15.71
N LEU A 326 6.05 1.57 15.30
CA LEU A 326 5.61 2.96 15.37
C LEU A 326 5.69 3.52 13.95
N GLY A 327 4.59 4.09 13.46
CA GLY A 327 4.52 4.62 12.10
C GLY A 327 3.89 6.00 12.06
N LEU A 328 4.35 6.79 11.09
CA LEU A 328 3.77 8.07 10.73
C LEU A 328 3.60 8.12 9.21
N LYS A 329 2.37 8.37 8.79
CA LYS A 329 1.99 8.58 7.41
C LYS A 329 1.47 9.99 7.26
N LEU A 330 2.08 10.74 6.35
CA LEU A 330 1.63 12.09 5.99
C LEU A 330 1.38 12.10 4.49
N ALA A 331 0.19 12.50 4.10
CA ALA A 331 -0.25 12.53 2.71
C ALA A 331 -0.97 13.86 2.43
N PRO A 332 -0.23 14.97 2.24
CA PRO A 332 -0.80 16.18 1.67
C PRO A 332 -1.43 15.89 0.30
N ARG A 333 -2.62 16.46 0.13
CA ARG A 333 -3.46 16.35 -1.07
C ARG A 333 -3.57 17.73 -1.71
N LEU A 334 -3.54 17.77 -3.03
CA LEU A 334 -3.88 18.96 -3.79
C LEU A 334 -4.90 18.58 -4.85
N ALA A 335 -6.13 19.06 -4.73
CA ALA A 335 -7.17 18.91 -5.73
C ALA A 335 -6.73 19.67 -6.99
N VAL A 336 -6.52 18.94 -8.08
CA VAL A 336 -6.09 19.49 -9.38
C VAL A 336 -7.22 19.42 -10.42
N GLY A 337 -8.40 18.94 -10.02
CA GLY A 337 -9.64 18.91 -10.80
C GLY A 337 -10.83 18.48 -9.94
N ASP A 338 -12.00 18.32 -10.54
CA ASP A 338 -13.24 17.99 -9.80
C ASP A 338 -13.25 16.54 -9.24
N ASP A 339 -12.40 15.68 -9.80
CA ASP A 339 -12.32 14.25 -9.48
C ASP A 339 -10.87 13.76 -9.25
N THR A 340 -9.91 14.67 -9.06
CA THR A 340 -8.49 14.27 -9.10
C THR A 340 -7.56 15.02 -8.16
N ASP A 341 -7.01 14.27 -7.22
CA ASP A 341 -6.06 14.78 -6.22
C ASP A 341 -4.62 14.38 -6.60
N LEU A 342 -3.69 15.30 -6.36
CA LEU A 342 -2.25 15.05 -6.33
C LEU A 342 -1.88 14.72 -4.88
N LEU A 343 -1.47 13.47 -4.67
CA LEU A 343 -0.99 12.97 -3.38
C LEU A 343 0.52 13.00 -3.37
N PHE A 344 1.07 13.79 -2.46
CA PHE A 344 2.47 13.70 -2.05
C PHE A 344 2.46 13.09 -0.66
N GLY A 345 3.27 12.07 -0.39
CA GLY A 345 3.24 11.49 0.93
C GLY A 345 4.52 10.80 1.34
N ILE A 346 4.82 10.91 2.62
CA ILE A 346 5.90 10.19 3.28
C ILE A 346 5.23 9.18 4.21
N ASP A 347 5.48 7.91 3.92
CA ASP A 347 5.15 6.78 4.78
C ASP A 347 6.44 6.41 5.53
N ALA A 348 6.67 7.07 6.66
CA ALA A 348 7.86 6.89 7.48
C ALA A 348 7.57 5.79 8.51
N GLU A 349 7.78 4.55 8.09
CA GLU A 349 8.06 3.43 9.00
C GLU A 349 9.59 3.42 9.18
N THR A 350 10.09 3.54 10.41
CA THR A 350 11.52 3.78 10.72
C THR A 350 12.50 3.07 9.75
N GLY A 351 13.17 3.85 8.89
CA GLY A 351 14.11 3.39 7.85
C GLY A 351 14.89 4.52 7.13
N ASP A 352 15.29 5.58 7.84
CA ASP A 352 15.86 6.86 7.33
C ASP A 352 17.31 6.84 6.74
N ARG A 353 17.83 5.68 6.34
CA ARG A 353 19.25 5.57 5.90
C ARG A 353 19.45 5.39 4.40
N LEU A 354 18.50 4.78 3.70
CA LEU A 354 18.72 4.31 2.33
C LEU A 354 18.73 5.41 1.26
N ALA A 355 17.88 6.43 1.41
CA ALA A 355 17.76 7.52 0.42
C ALA A 355 19.04 8.36 0.30
N ARG A 356 19.80 8.49 1.39
CA ARG A 356 21.06 9.26 1.42
C ARG A 356 22.18 8.57 0.63
N HIS A 357 22.34 7.25 0.77
CA HIS A 357 23.39 6.49 0.08
C HIS A 357 23.16 6.40 -1.44
N LEU A 358 21.90 6.29 -1.89
CA LEU A 358 21.55 6.27 -3.32
C LEU A 358 21.99 7.54 -4.07
N SER A 359 21.81 8.71 -3.45
CA SER A 359 22.14 10.00 -4.07
C SER A 359 23.65 10.26 -4.28
N ARG A 360 24.51 9.53 -3.55
CA ARG A 360 25.98 9.64 -3.64
C ARG A 360 26.58 8.65 -4.63
N VAL A 361 26.07 7.42 -4.68
CA VAL A 361 26.46 6.43 -5.68
C VAL A 361 26.16 6.93 -7.10
N SER A 362 25.03 7.62 -7.28
CA SER A 362 24.69 8.23 -8.57
C SER A 362 25.63 9.37 -8.97
N ARG A 363 25.99 10.26 -8.02
CA ARG A 363 26.93 11.37 -8.28
C ARG A 363 28.32 10.94 -8.75
N TYR A 364 28.82 9.78 -8.31
CA TYR A 364 30.08 9.23 -8.82
C TYR A 364 30.00 8.77 -10.28
N ILE A 365 28.83 8.26 -10.71
CA ILE A 365 28.59 7.90 -12.10
C ILE A 365 28.51 9.15 -12.99
N GLU A 366 28.05 10.27 -12.44
CA GLU A 366 27.82 11.53 -13.15
C GLU A 366 29.05 12.45 -13.22
N THR A 367 29.83 12.54 -12.15
CA THR A 367 30.99 13.44 -12.05
C THR A 367 32.10 12.72 -11.29
N ALA A 368 33.28 12.58 -11.89
CA ALA A 368 34.46 11.99 -11.25
C ALA A 368 35.06 12.87 -10.12
N ASP A 369 34.24 13.73 -9.52
CA ASP A 369 34.57 14.68 -8.44
C ASP A 369 34.25 14.10 -7.05
N VAL A 370 33.98 12.79 -6.98
CA VAL A 370 33.78 12.03 -5.74
C VAL A 370 34.91 11.01 -5.63
N ASP A 371 35.56 10.96 -4.47
CA ASP A 371 36.66 10.02 -4.23
C ASP A 371 36.19 8.56 -4.40
N LEU A 372 36.97 7.77 -5.15
CA LEU A 372 36.64 6.37 -5.44
C LEU A 372 36.53 5.52 -4.17
N GLY A 373 37.34 5.83 -3.15
CA GLY A 373 37.31 5.18 -1.85
C GLY A 373 35.98 5.39 -1.14
N ASP A 374 35.51 6.63 -1.07
CA ASP A 374 34.22 6.99 -0.46
C ASP A 374 33.05 6.28 -1.15
N VAL A 375 33.10 6.14 -2.48
CA VAL A 375 32.05 5.47 -3.27
C VAL A 375 32.05 3.96 -3.05
N VAL A 376 33.23 3.35 -2.93
CA VAL A 376 33.37 1.93 -2.60
C VAL A 376 32.87 1.66 -1.18
N GLU A 377 33.12 2.57 -0.24
CA GLU A 377 32.65 2.49 1.14
C GLU A 377 31.14 2.67 1.25
N ASP A 378 30.56 3.67 0.57
CA ASP A 378 29.11 3.87 0.49
C ASP A 378 28.39 2.71 -0.23
N ARG A 379 28.99 2.14 -1.28
CA ARG A 379 28.46 0.93 -1.94
C ARG A 379 28.47 -0.26 -0.99
N ARG A 380 29.55 -0.46 -0.21
CA ARG A 380 29.63 -1.52 0.80
C ARG A 380 28.63 -1.32 1.91
N ALA A 381 28.42 -0.08 2.36
CA ALA A 381 27.41 0.26 3.36
C ALA A 381 25.99 -0.02 2.84
N LEU A 382 25.70 0.34 1.60
CA LEU A 382 24.41 0.06 0.94
C LEU A 382 24.20 -1.45 0.72
N GLU A 383 25.24 -2.18 0.30
CA GLU A 383 25.19 -3.65 0.17
C GLU A 383 25.02 -4.33 1.53
N ALA A 384 25.67 -3.84 2.59
CA ALA A 384 25.49 -4.35 3.94
C ALA A 384 24.09 -4.06 4.49
N GLU A 385 23.53 -2.88 4.19
CA GLU A 385 22.17 -2.49 4.58
C GLU A 385 21.13 -3.33 3.82
N ILE A 386 21.24 -3.46 2.49
CA ILE A 386 20.35 -4.33 1.70
C ILE A 386 20.50 -5.78 2.13
N GLY A 387 21.72 -6.23 2.45
CA GLY A 387 21.97 -7.55 3.02
C GLY A 387 21.25 -7.74 4.36
N ARG A 388 21.33 -6.77 5.26
CA ARG A 388 20.63 -6.79 6.55
C ARG A 388 19.11 -6.74 6.37
N LEU A 389 18.62 -5.91 5.46
CA LEU A 389 17.21 -5.82 5.08
C LEU A 389 16.70 -7.12 4.45
N ILE A 390 17.53 -7.86 3.71
CA ILE A 390 17.19 -9.21 3.22
C ILE A 390 17.18 -10.23 4.36
N ASP A 391 18.14 -10.14 5.29
CA ASP A 391 18.29 -11.08 6.40
C ASP A 391 17.21 -10.85 7.50
N GLU A 392 16.80 -9.60 7.71
CA GLU A 392 15.67 -9.13 8.55
C GLU A 392 14.34 -9.12 7.79
N GLY A 393 14.42 -9.31 6.47
CA GLY A 393 13.34 -9.32 5.47
C GLY A 393 12.49 -8.05 5.32
N LEU A 394 13.03 -6.90 5.74
CA LEU A 394 12.49 -5.58 5.47
C LEU A 394 12.77 -5.17 4.01
N SER A 395 11.78 -4.60 3.32
CA SER A 395 11.96 -4.12 1.93
C SER A 395 12.02 -2.59 1.90
N PRO A 396 13.14 -1.98 1.46
CA PRO A 396 13.14 -0.57 1.13
C PRO A 396 12.37 -0.33 -0.17
N ARG A 397 11.28 0.47 -0.14
CA ARG A 397 10.41 0.71 -1.31
C ARG A 397 11.09 1.65 -2.30
N PRO A 398 11.22 1.25 -3.58
CA PRO A 398 10.32 1.75 -4.62
C PRO A 398 9.58 0.62 -5.36
N ALA A 399 8.30 0.87 -5.67
CA ALA A 399 7.28 -0.11 -6.03
C ALA A 399 7.52 -0.98 -7.30
N ALA A 400 8.43 -0.65 -8.21
CA ALA A 400 8.51 -1.36 -9.51
C ALA A 400 9.22 -2.74 -9.48
N LEU A 401 9.75 -3.18 -8.32
CA LEU A 401 10.81 -4.18 -8.25
C LEU A 401 10.36 -5.65 -8.15
N ALA A 402 9.20 -5.95 -7.59
CA ALA A 402 8.94 -7.30 -7.07
C ALA A 402 8.60 -8.37 -8.13
N LEU A 403 7.91 -8.02 -9.23
CA LEU A 403 7.21 -9.02 -10.07
C LEU A 403 8.12 -9.88 -10.98
N ARG A 404 9.30 -9.37 -11.35
CA ARG A 404 10.28 -10.15 -12.13
C ARG A 404 11.38 -10.75 -11.24
N VAL A 405 11.62 -10.12 -10.09
CA VAL A 405 12.56 -10.59 -9.08
C VAL A 405 12.12 -11.93 -8.49
N GLN A 406 10.83 -12.17 -8.25
CA GLN A 406 10.41 -13.38 -7.53
C GLN A 406 10.54 -14.68 -8.34
N ARG A 407 10.32 -14.63 -9.66
CA ARG A 407 10.55 -15.78 -10.56
C ARG A 407 12.04 -16.04 -10.81
N MET A 408 12.88 -15.02 -10.63
CA MET A 408 14.34 -15.13 -10.71
C MET A 408 14.95 -15.44 -9.34
N ALA A 409 14.37 -15.01 -8.23
CA ALA A 409 14.90 -15.15 -6.86
C ALA A 409 14.86 -16.59 -6.35
N SER A 410 14.02 -17.46 -6.92
CA SER A 410 14.11 -18.91 -6.71
C SER A 410 15.30 -19.57 -7.41
N GLU A 411 15.95 -18.87 -8.36
CA GLU A 411 17.06 -19.36 -9.19
C GLU A 411 18.35 -18.53 -9.04
N LEU A 412 18.29 -17.38 -8.35
CA LEU A 412 19.38 -16.43 -8.20
C LEU A 412 20.02 -16.53 -6.82
N GLU A 413 21.35 -16.56 -6.79
CA GLU A 413 22.11 -16.47 -5.54
C GLU A 413 21.90 -15.10 -4.87
N ARG A 414 22.03 -15.05 -3.54
CA ARG A 414 21.85 -13.85 -2.68
C ARG A 414 22.49 -12.58 -3.26
N THR A 415 23.69 -12.70 -3.80
CA THR A 415 24.44 -11.58 -4.40
C THR A 415 23.81 -11.05 -5.69
N GLN A 416 23.15 -11.89 -6.48
CA GLN A 416 22.47 -11.51 -7.71
C GLN A 416 21.13 -10.83 -7.41
N LEU A 417 20.41 -11.30 -6.39
CA LEU A 417 19.20 -10.65 -5.87
C LEU A 417 19.50 -9.23 -5.40
N MET A 418 20.54 -9.06 -4.56
CA MET A 418 21.00 -7.75 -4.09
C MET A 418 21.33 -6.78 -5.25
N ARG A 419 22.08 -7.25 -6.26
CA ARG A 419 22.45 -6.43 -7.43
C ARG A 419 21.25 -6.03 -8.27
N LEU A 420 20.28 -6.92 -8.44
CA LEU A 420 19.04 -6.64 -9.16
C LEU A 420 18.18 -5.62 -8.41
N MET A 421 18.10 -5.72 -7.07
CA MET A 421 17.38 -4.75 -6.25
C MET A 421 18.02 -3.35 -6.34
N LEU A 422 19.34 -3.29 -6.23
CA LEU A 422 20.10 -2.04 -6.35
C LEU A 422 19.92 -1.40 -7.74
N LEU A 423 20.00 -2.20 -8.81
CA LEU A 423 19.80 -1.74 -10.19
C LEU A 423 18.43 -1.10 -10.39
N MET A 424 17.37 -1.74 -9.90
CA MET A 424 16.02 -1.26 -10.11
C MET A 424 15.63 -0.11 -9.20
N MET A 425 16.20 -0.05 -7.99
CA MET A 425 16.03 1.09 -7.08
C MET A 425 16.66 2.35 -7.66
N ALA A 426 17.88 2.24 -8.22
CA ALA A 426 18.51 3.33 -8.95
C ALA A 426 17.70 3.72 -10.20
N ALA A 427 17.30 2.74 -11.01
CA ALA A 427 16.56 3.00 -12.26
C ALA A 427 15.16 3.59 -12.04
N GLY A 428 14.45 3.18 -10.97
CA GLY A 428 13.05 3.52 -10.73
C GLY A 428 12.79 4.83 -9.99
N VAL A 429 13.82 5.50 -9.48
CA VAL A 429 13.68 6.75 -8.70
C VAL A 429 14.27 7.93 -9.47
N GLU A 430 15.51 7.82 -9.92
CA GLU A 430 16.22 8.94 -10.51
C GLU A 430 15.73 9.27 -11.92
N THR A 431 15.53 8.25 -12.76
CA THR A 431 15.16 8.47 -14.16
C THR A 431 13.76 9.06 -14.34
N PRO A 432 12.71 8.66 -13.59
CA PRO A 432 11.39 9.29 -13.70
C PRO A 432 11.38 10.72 -13.17
N LEU A 433 12.08 11.01 -12.07
CA LEU A 433 12.19 12.36 -11.53
C LEU A 433 12.85 13.31 -12.54
N SER A 434 13.97 12.87 -13.12
CA SER A 434 14.64 13.62 -14.18
C SER A 434 13.77 13.80 -15.42
N ALA A 435 12.94 12.81 -15.77
CA ALA A 435 12.03 12.92 -16.91
C ALA A 435 10.94 13.98 -16.71
N ILE A 436 10.34 14.03 -15.52
CA ILE A 436 9.36 15.07 -15.16
C ILE A 436 10.06 16.43 -15.16
N ALA A 437 11.23 16.55 -14.51
CA ALA A 437 11.97 17.80 -14.48
C ALA A 437 12.33 18.31 -15.89
N ASN A 438 12.78 17.44 -16.78
CA ASN A 438 13.06 17.79 -18.18
C ASN A 438 11.79 18.20 -18.93
N ALA A 439 10.67 17.51 -18.71
CA ALA A 439 9.40 17.87 -19.33
C ALA A 439 8.93 19.27 -18.90
N LEU A 440 9.07 19.59 -17.62
CA LEU A 440 8.75 20.92 -17.09
C LEU A 440 9.69 21.98 -17.65
N ALA A 441 11.01 21.75 -17.66
CA ALA A 441 11.97 22.68 -18.24
C ALA A 441 11.67 22.96 -19.71
N VAL A 442 11.36 21.93 -20.51
CA VAL A 442 10.95 22.10 -21.92
C VAL A 442 9.63 22.86 -22.05
N LEU A 443 8.67 22.62 -21.15
CA LEU A 443 7.40 23.34 -21.14
C LEU A 443 7.59 24.85 -20.87
N LEU A 444 8.59 25.26 -20.09
CA LEU A 444 8.89 26.67 -19.85
C LEU A 444 9.30 27.43 -21.12
N ASP A 445 9.90 26.74 -22.10
CA ASP A 445 10.20 27.30 -23.42
C ASP A 445 8.99 27.24 -24.37
N HIS A 446 7.96 26.44 -24.02
CA HIS A 446 6.78 26.18 -24.85
C HIS A 446 5.47 26.51 -24.12
N ARG A 447 5.47 27.55 -23.29
CA ARG A 447 4.32 27.93 -22.43
C ARG A 447 3.03 28.22 -23.21
N HIS A 448 3.14 28.58 -24.49
CA HIS A 448 1.99 28.73 -25.38
C HIS A 448 1.17 27.43 -25.56
N LEU A 449 1.71 26.27 -25.17
CA LEU A 449 1.02 24.98 -25.22
C LEU A 449 0.24 24.65 -23.94
N ILE A 450 0.37 25.43 -22.86
CA ILE A 450 -0.29 25.14 -21.58
C ILE A 450 -1.81 25.04 -21.78
N ASP A 451 -2.44 25.95 -22.50
CA ASP A 451 -3.89 25.90 -22.77
C ASP A 451 -4.30 24.64 -23.54
N ARG A 452 -3.50 24.20 -24.50
CA ARG A 452 -3.78 23.00 -25.28
C ARG A 452 -3.55 21.73 -24.46
N LEU A 453 -2.46 21.66 -23.70
CA LEU A 453 -2.15 20.53 -22.81
C LEU A 453 -3.21 20.32 -21.73
N ALA A 454 -3.92 21.38 -21.33
CA ALA A 454 -5.03 21.30 -20.38
C ALA A 454 -6.24 20.53 -20.95
N VAL A 455 -6.49 20.63 -22.27
CA VAL A 455 -7.74 20.15 -22.89
C VAL A 455 -7.53 19.05 -23.94
N GLU A 456 -6.30 18.82 -24.41
CA GLU A 456 -5.94 17.82 -25.43
C GLU A 456 -5.10 16.67 -24.82
N PRO A 457 -5.72 15.55 -24.35
CA PRO A 457 -5.01 14.39 -23.79
C PRO A 457 -3.91 13.83 -24.69
N SER A 458 -4.21 13.70 -25.99
CA SER A 458 -3.29 13.16 -26.99
C SER A 458 -2.06 14.04 -27.18
N LEU A 459 -2.18 15.36 -26.98
CA LEU A 459 -1.04 16.27 -27.03
C LEU A 459 -0.10 16.05 -25.86
N ALA A 460 -0.62 15.76 -24.66
CA ALA A 460 0.23 15.48 -23.50
C ALA A 460 0.98 14.15 -23.65
N ASP A 461 0.34 13.11 -24.18
CA ASP A 461 1.01 11.85 -24.50
C ASP A 461 2.11 12.06 -25.55
N SER A 462 1.80 12.84 -26.60
CA SER A 462 2.75 13.18 -27.65
C SER A 462 3.92 14.03 -27.13
N PHE A 463 3.64 15.02 -26.27
CA PHE A 463 4.64 15.86 -25.62
C PHE A 463 5.56 15.03 -24.72
N ALA A 464 5.01 14.10 -23.93
CA ALA A 464 5.81 13.22 -23.09
C ALA A 464 6.79 12.37 -23.91
N LEU A 465 6.35 11.81 -25.03
CA LEU A 465 7.22 11.05 -25.94
C LEU A 465 8.26 11.95 -26.64
N GLU A 466 7.89 13.17 -27.03
CA GLU A 466 8.81 14.13 -27.63
C GLU A 466 9.85 14.63 -26.63
N VAL A 467 9.50 14.85 -25.36
CA VAL A 467 10.47 15.16 -24.30
C VAL A 467 11.44 14.01 -24.15
N MET A 468 10.95 12.76 -24.10
CA MET A 468 11.83 11.61 -24.00
C MET A 468 12.78 11.54 -25.20
N ARG A 469 12.35 11.88 -26.41
CA ARG A 469 13.23 11.97 -27.59
C ARG A 469 14.25 13.11 -27.47
N PHE A 470 13.77 14.31 -27.15
CA PHE A 470 14.51 15.57 -27.28
C PHE A 470 15.45 15.83 -26.08
N GLN A 471 14.98 15.58 -24.86
CA GLN A 471 15.75 15.73 -23.61
C GLN A 471 15.64 14.47 -22.74
N PRO A 472 16.16 13.31 -23.23
CA PRO A 472 16.12 12.08 -22.46
C PRO A 472 16.89 12.26 -21.15
N PRO A 473 16.37 11.75 -20.01
CA PRO A 473 17.08 11.75 -18.74
C PRO A 473 18.43 11.05 -18.78
N GLN A 474 18.57 10.03 -19.64
CA GLN A 474 19.79 9.27 -19.83
C GLN A 474 20.23 9.34 -21.29
N HIS A 475 21.43 9.83 -21.54
CA HIS A 475 21.94 10.12 -22.87
C HIS A 475 22.61 8.93 -23.55
N ASP A 476 23.22 8.05 -22.78
CA ASP A 476 24.05 6.97 -23.31
C ASP A 476 23.91 5.65 -22.53
N THR A 477 24.33 4.58 -23.20
CA THR A 477 24.49 3.26 -22.60
C THR A 477 25.74 2.59 -23.14
N THR A 478 26.43 1.84 -22.29
CA THR A 478 27.70 1.20 -22.66
C THR A 478 27.48 -0.25 -23.10
N ARG A 479 28.20 -0.68 -24.14
CA ARG A 479 28.30 -2.07 -24.61
C ARG A 479 29.75 -2.50 -24.66
N PHE A 480 30.00 -3.80 -24.50
CA PHE A 480 31.34 -4.38 -24.63
C PHE A 480 31.36 -5.33 -25.81
N VAL A 481 32.34 -5.13 -26.70
CA VAL A 481 32.44 -5.89 -27.95
C VAL A 481 32.86 -7.33 -27.65
N ARG A 482 31.96 -8.30 -27.90
CA ARG A 482 32.19 -9.72 -27.58
C ARG A 482 33.21 -10.38 -28.52
N GLY A 483 33.26 -9.94 -29.78
CA GLY A 483 34.15 -10.47 -30.81
C GLY A 483 34.51 -9.37 -31.79
N HIS A 484 35.66 -9.50 -32.43
CA HIS A 484 36.13 -8.57 -33.44
C HIS A 484 35.06 -8.35 -34.52
N THR A 485 34.71 -7.09 -34.82
CA THR A 485 33.61 -6.78 -35.73
C THR A 485 33.76 -5.39 -36.38
N MET A 486 32.88 -5.08 -37.33
CA MET A 486 32.75 -3.76 -37.95
C MET A 486 31.46 -3.09 -37.45
N LEU A 487 31.53 -1.84 -37.02
CA LEU A 487 30.38 -1.05 -36.56
C LEU A 487 30.40 0.31 -37.26
N GLY A 488 29.42 0.58 -38.12
CA GLY A 488 29.38 1.81 -38.92
C GLY A 488 30.60 1.99 -39.84
N GLY A 489 31.19 0.89 -40.33
CA GLY A 489 32.43 0.92 -41.13
C GLY A 489 33.72 1.05 -40.32
N ILE A 490 33.65 1.10 -38.98
CA ILE A 490 34.82 1.16 -38.09
C ILE A 490 35.12 -0.23 -37.55
N GLU A 491 36.39 -0.64 -37.61
CA GLU A 491 36.87 -1.88 -37.03
C GLU A 491 36.94 -1.75 -35.50
N VAL A 492 36.21 -2.63 -34.78
CA VAL A 492 36.16 -2.62 -33.32
C VAL A 492 36.62 -3.96 -32.76
N ARG A 493 37.69 -3.92 -31.95
CA ARG A 493 38.30 -5.12 -31.38
C ARG A 493 37.49 -5.68 -30.22
N ARG A 494 37.60 -6.99 -30.00
CA ARG A 494 37.04 -7.66 -28.82
C ARG A 494 37.50 -6.97 -27.54
N GLY A 495 36.59 -6.79 -26.58
CA GLY A 495 36.83 -6.16 -25.29
C GLY A 495 36.68 -4.64 -25.29
N THR A 496 36.62 -4.00 -26.46
CA THR A 496 36.42 -2.54 -26.55
C THR A 496 35.08 -2.16 -25.95
N SER A 497 35.09 -1.11 -25.12
CA SER A 497 33.88 -0.48 -24.62
C SER A 497 33.36 0.51 -25.66
N VAL A 498 32.09 0.37 -26.06
CA VAL A 498 31.42 1.23 -27.02
C VAL A 498 30.28 1.94 -26.29
N ARG A 499 30.36 3.26 -26.22
CA ARG A 499 29.32 4.11 -25.67
C ARG A 499 28.31 4.43 -26.78
N VAL A 500 27.06 4.04 -26.57
CA VAL A 500 25.96 4.25 -27.52
C VAL A 500 25.16 5.45 -27.07
N PHE A 501 25.26 6.56 -27.80
CA PHE A 501 24.55 7.80 -27.50
C PHE A 501 23.11 7.76 -28.00
N LEU A 502 22.18 7.35 -27.14
CA LEU A 502 20.74 7.30 -27.40
C LEU A 502 20.19 8.69 -27.73
N ALA A 503 20.67 9.73 -27.03
CA ALA A 503 20.27 11.11 -27.28
C ALA A 503 20.68 11.63 -28.67
N SER A 504 21.80 11.15 -29.22
CA SER A 504 22.22 11.45 -30.60
C SER A 504 21.39 10.67 -31.60
N ALA A 505 21.12 9.39 -31.36
CA ALA A 505 20.27 8.59 -32.25
C ALA A 505 18.83 9.13 -32.32
N ASN A 506 18.31 9.69 -31.23
CA ASN A 506 17.02 10.40 -31.20
C ASN A 506 17.02 11.75 -31.95
N ARG A 507 18.19 12.21 -32.42
CA ARG A 507 18.38 13.39 -33.27
C ARG A 507 18.86 13.04 -34.68
N ASP A 508 18.87 11.76 -35.06
CA ASP A 508 19.28 11.33 -36.40
C ASP A 508 18.30 11.87 -37.45
N GLU A 509 18.78 12.75 -38.34
CA GLU A 509 17.98 13.44 -39.36
C GLU A 509 17.50 12.49 -40.46
N SER A 510 18.10 11.31 -40.60
CA SER A 510 17.59 10.27 -41.50
C SER A 510 16.31 9.61 -40.99
N VAL A 511 16.03 9.74 -39.69
CA VAL A 511 14.86 9.17 -39.01
C VAL A 511 13.86 10.25 -38.60
N PHE A 512 14.34 11.38 -38.07
CA PHE A 512 13.51 12.47 -37.56
C PHE A 512 13.61 13.71 -38.46
N GLN A 513 12.50 14.08 -39.10
CA GLN A 513 12.43 15.37 -39.78
C GLN A 513 12.55 16.51 -38.74
N ALA A 514 13.41 17.49 -39.03
CA ALA A 514 13.76 18.59 -38.13
C ALA A 514 14.15 18.08 -36.73
N ALA A 515 15.11 17.16 -36.68
CA ALA A 515 15.47 16.40 -35.49
C ALA A 515 15.90 17.27 -34.29
N ASP A 516 16.54 18.40 -34.55
CA ASP A 516 16.96 19.37 -33.52
C ASP A 516 15.85 20.30 -33.03
N ARG A 517 14.65 20.20 -33.59
CA ARG A 517 13.49 20.96 -33.13
C ARG A 517 12.60 20.07 -32.26
N PHE A 518 12.19 20.62 -31.12
CA PHE A 518 11.10 20.05 -30.33
C PHE A 518 9.77 20.23 -31.08
N ASP A 519 9.11 19.13 -31.41
CA ASP A 519 7.80 19.12 -32.05
C ASP A 519 6.79 18.35 -31.17
N PRO A 520 5.96 19.06 -30.39
CA PRO A 520 5.01 18.43 -29.47
C PRO A 520 3.94 17.59 -30.19
N GLU A 521 3.76 17.75 -31.50
CA GLU A 521 2.75 17.06 -32.30
C GLU A 521 3.28 15.82 -33.03
N ARG A 522 4.58 15.55 -32.92
CA ARG A 522 5.29 14.49 -33.64
C ARG A 522 4.66 13.11 -33.44
N PHE A 523 4.13 12.85 -32.25
CA PHE A 523 3.58 11.54 -31.85
C PHE A 523 2.06 11.56 -31.68
N LEU A 524 1.36 12.58 -32.22
CA LEU A 524 -0.10 12.60 -32.22
C LEU A 524 -0.68 11.41 -33.00
N PRO A 525 -1.89 10.92 -32.62
CA PRO A 525 -2.60 9.91 -33.39
C PRO A 525 -2.74 10.31 -34.87
N GLY A 526 -2.42 9.39 -35.78
CA GLY A 526 -2.44 9.63 -37.23
C GLY A 526 -1.09 10.08 -37.83
N ARG A 527 -0.08 10.37 -37.01
CA ARG A 527 1.31 10.56 -37.48
C ARG A 527 2.01 9.21 -37.71
N PRO A 528 3.00 9.12 -38.62
CA PRO A 528 3.82 7.92 -38.77
C PRO A 528 4.55 7.58 -37.46
N PRO A 529 4.54 6.32 -37.02
CA PRO A 529 5.24 5.93 -35.80
C PRO A 529 6.76 5.98 -36.01
N VAL A 530 7.47 6.67 -35.11
CA VAL A 530 8.93 6.78 -35.13
C VAL A 530 9.51 6.24 -33.81
N PRO A 531 10.56 5.41 -33.83
CA PRO A 531 11.08 4.78 -32.62
C PRO A 531 11.88 5.75 -31.75
N VAL A 532 11.38 6.04 -30.55
CA VAL A 532 12.15 6.73 -29.50
C VAL A 532 13.06 5.72 -28.78
N LEU A 533 14.38 5.98 -28.81
CA LEU A 533 15.43 5.09 -28.30
C LEU A 533 15.87 5.41 -26.86
N SER A 534 15.27 6.40 -26.21
CA SER A 534 15.55 6.78 -24.80
C SER A 534 15.26 5.66 -23.82
N PHE A 535 14.42 4.71 -24.23
CA PHE A 535 14.09 3.50 -23.48
C PHE A 535 14.94 2.29 -23.91
N GLY A 536 15.98 2.50 -24.72
CA GLY A 536 16.77 1.43 -25.31
C GLY A 536 15.98 0.54 -26.28
N ALA A 537 16.57 -0.58 -26.67
CA ALA A 537 15.99 -1.55 -27.59
C ALA A 537 16.47 -2.99 -27.28
N GLY A 538 15.77 -3.97 -27.83
CA GLY A 538 16.12 -5.39 -27.72
C GLY A 538 15.94 -5.95 -26.30
N ARG A 539 16.82 -6.88 -25.89
CA ARG A 539 16.72 -7.57 -24.59
C ARG A 539 16.83 -6.65 -23.38
N HIS A 540 17.39 -5.45 -23.57
CA HIS A 540 17.54 -4.42 -22.55
C HIS A 540 16.60 -3.22 -22.78
N ALA A 541 15.53 -3.39 -23.57
CA ALA A 541 14.48 -2.38 -23.65
C ALA A 541 13.90 -2.13 -22.25
N CYS A 542 13.73 -0.86 -21.90
CA CYS A 542 13.30 -0.41 -20.59
C CYS A 542 11.92 -1.00 -20.26
N PRO A 543 11.79 -1.81 -19.21
CA PRO A 543 10.51 -2.35 -18.80
C PRO A 543 9.57 -1.26 -18.26
N GLY A 544 10.11 -0.13 -17.80
CA GLY A 544 9.36 1.00 -17.25
C GLY A 544 8.77 1.96 -18.29
N ARG A 545 8.98 1.74 -19.59
CA ARG A 545 8.53 2.67 -20.66
C ARG A 545 7.05 3.08 -20.56
N PRO A 546 6.07 2.15 -20.43
CA PRO A 546 4.66 2.54 -20.35
C PRO A 546 4.35 3.40 -19.12
N LEU A 547 4.98 3.07 -17.99
CA LEU A 547 4.79 3.78 -16.73
C LEU A 547 5.40 5.19 -16.78
N ALA A 548 6.64 5.31 -17.25
CA ALA A 548 7.33 6.60 -17.34
C ALA A 548 6.60 7.58 -18.26
N SER A 549 6.15 7.12 -19.44
CA SER A 549 5.38 7.97 -20.36
C SER A 549 4.06 8.43 -19.76
N ALA A 550 3.32 7.55 -19.09
CA ALA A 550 2.04 7.90 -18.46
C ALA A 550 2.22 8.92 -17.33
N ILE A 551 3.24 8.75 -16.47
CA ILE A 551 3.53 9.68 -15.38
C ILE A 551 3.80 11.09 -15.91
N ILE A 552 4.63 11.23 -16.95
CA ILE A 552 4.98 12.53 -17.53
C ILE A 552 3.76 13.18 -18.17
N ALA A 553 3.01 12.43 -18.99
CA ALA A 553 1.83 12.95 -19.67
C ALA A 553 0.79 13.44 -18.65
N GLU A 554 0.52 12.65 -17.61
CA GLU A 554 -0.44 13.02 -16.56
C GLU A 554 0.03 14.26 -15.77
N ALA A 555 1.32 14.34 -15.42
CA ALA A 555 1.88 15.51 -14.74
C ALA A 555 1.70 16.79 -15.58
N LEU A 556 1.98 16.73 -16.88
CA LEU A 556 1.81 17.86 -17.79
C LEU A 556 0.35 18.30 -17.90
N ARG A 557 -0.57 17.34 -18.09
CA ARG A 557 -2.01 17.62 -18.18
C ARG A 557 -2.53 18.33 -16.94
N ARG A 558 -2.15 17.84 -15.77
CA ARG A 558 -2.63 18.37 -14.49
C ARG A 558 -2.09 19.75 -14.21
N LEU A 559 -0.81 19.98 -14.44
CA LEU A 559 -0.23 21.31 -14.29
C LEU A 559 -0.86 22.29 -15.27
N ALA A 560 -1.01 21.90 -16.53
CA ALA A 560 -1.65 22.72 -17.56
C ALA A 560 -3.13 23.03 -17.25
N GLY A 561 -3.86 22.05 -16.70
CA GLY A 561 -5.27 22.19 -16.32
C GLY A 561 -5.49 23.04 -15.07
N GLY A 562 -4.59 22.98 -14.09
CA GLY A 562 -4.70 23.76 -12.85
C GLY A 562 -4.24 25.21 -12.98
N PHE A 563 -3.29 25.49 -13.88
CA PHE A 563 -2.60 26.79 -13.94
C PHE A 563 -2.66 27.41 -15.34
N GLN A 564 -3.00 28.70 -15.40
CA GLN A 564 -3.04 29.49 -16.65
C GLN A 564 -1.65 29.93 -17.09
N ASP A 565 -0.77 30.19 -16.12
CA ASP A 565 0.64 30.49 -16.38
C ASP A 565 1.52 29.69 -15.42
N ILE A 566 2.60 29.16 -15.97
CA ILE A 566 3.62 28.38 -15.26
C ILE A 566 4.94 28.99 -15.68
N ARG A 567 5.63 29.67 -14.75
CA ARG A 567 6.86 30.39 -15.06
C ARG A 567 7.96 30.08 -14.04
N PRO A 568 9.24 30.18 -14.40
CA PRO A 568 10.31 30.09 -13.43
C PRO A 568 10.22 31.25 -12.41
N ALA A 569 10.59 30.98 -11.16
CA ALA A 569 10.88 32.02 -10.18
C ALA A 569 12.15 32.80 -10.58
N GLU A 570 12.37 33.99 -10.02
CA GLU A 570 13.49 34.87 -10.41
C GLU A 570 14.88 34.23 -10.22
N ASP A 571 15.02 33.32 -9.24
CA ASP A 571 16.25 32.61 -8.90
C ASP A 571 16.32 31.19 -9.51
N CYS A 572 15.33 30.81 -10.32
CA CYS A 572 15.27 29.49 -10.92
C CYS A 572 16.12 29.43 -12.20
N ASP A 573 17.10 28.53 -12.23
CA ASP A 573 17.81 28.14 -13.45
C ASP A 573 17.23 26.82 -14.00
N PRO A 574 16.37 26.86 -15.03
CA PRO A 574 15.77 25.65 -15.60
C PRO A 574 16.72 24.88 -16.53
N THR A 575 17.99 25.28 -16.64
CA THR A 575 18.93 24.67 -17.58
C THR A 575 19.16 23.20 -17.29
N ILE A 576 18.93 22.36 -18.30
CA ILE A 576 19.20 20.93 -18.25
C ILE A 576 20.71 20.70 -18.38
N THR A 577 21.35 20.24 -17.30
CA THR A 577 22.81 20.02 -17.22
C THR A 577 23.13 18.55 -16.95
N GLY A 578 24.40 18.15 -17.11
CA GLY A 578 24.90 16.78 -16.91
C GLY A 578 25.46 16.14 -18.19
N GLU A 579 26.26 15.07 -18.04
CA GLU A 579 26.84 14.31 -19.16
C GLU A 579 25.99 13.07 -19.53
N GLY A 580 25.97 12.06 -18.66
CA GLY A 580 25.24 10.80 -18.90
C GLY A 580 23.78 10.85 -18.45
N PHE A 581 23.54 11.40 -17.25
CA PHE A 581 22.20 11.73 -16.76
C PHE A 581 22.01 13.24 -16.77
N ARG A 582 20.85 13.69 -17.25
CA ARG A 582 20.58 15.11 -17.47
C ARG A 582 19.26 15.55 -16.89
N ARG A 583 19.34 16.60 -16.07
CA ARG A 583 18.19 17.32 -15.50
C ARG A 583 18.57 18.73 -15.07
N PRO A 584 17.60 19.62 -14.83
CA PRO A 584 17.82 20.81 -14.02
C PRO A 584 18.17 20.38 -12.58
N GLN A 585 19.10 21.09 -11.93
CA GLN A 585 19.46 20.82 -10.54
C GLN A 585 18.38 21.33 -9.56
N ARG A 586 17.62 22.35 -9.98
CA ARG A 586 16.51 22.93 -9.23
C ARG A 586 15.50 23.54 -10.20
N LEU A 587 14.21 23.34 -9.96
CA LEU A 587 13.12 24.01 -10.66
C LEU A 587 12.19 24.65 -9.63
N THR A 588 12.34 25.95 -9.41
CA THR A 588 11.41 26.73 -8.61
C THR A 588 10.42 27.42 -9.56
N LEU A 589 9.14 27.08 -9.45
CA LEU A 589 8.10 27.60 -10.36
C LEU A 589 7.15 28.53 -9.61
N VAL A 590 6.72 29.58 -10.29
CA VAL A 590 5.57 30.40 -9.91
C VAL A 590 4.40 29.97 -10.77
N LEU A 591 3.29 29.63 -10.11
CA LEU A 591 2.11 29.07 -10.74
C LEU A 591 0.95 30.05 -10.56
N ASP A 592 0.32 30.47 -11.65
CA ASP A 592 -0.89 31.30 -11.62
C ASP A 592 -2.12 30.41 -11.84
N PRO A 593 -3.00 30.24 -10.84
CA PRO A 593 -4.17 29.37 -10.95
C PRO A 593 -5.11 29.80 -12.07
N ARG A 594 -5.68 28.84 -12.81
CA ARG A 594 -6.81 29.16 -13.70
C ARG A 594 -7.99 29.62 -12.86
N ARG A 595 -8.60 30.76 -13.20
CA ARG A 595 -9.88 31.16 -12.60
C ARG A 595 -10.95 30.15 -13.00
N ARG A 596 -11.51 29.41 -12.05
CA ARG A 596 -12.71 28.59 -12.28
C ARG A 596 -13.81 29.51 -12.82
N PRO A 597 -14.54 29.12 -13.88
CA PRO A 597 -15.76 29.83 -14.24
C PRO A 597 -16.68 29.81 -13.02
N ALA A 598 -17.16 30.99 -12.59
CA ALA A 598 -18.18 31.07 -11.55
C ALA A 598 -19.33 30.16 -11.98
N THR A 599 -19.62 29.15 -11.18
CA THR A 599 -20.77 28.27 -11.38
C THR A 599 -21.99 29.15 -11.59
N ALA A 600 -22.65 28.98 -12.74
CA ALA A 600 -23.89 29.67 -13.03
C ALA A 600 -24.87 29.35 -11.90
N SER A 601 -25.25 30.38 -11.15
CA SER A 601 -26.30 30.31 -10.15
C SER A 601 -27.55 29.77 -10.82
N LEU A 602 -28.00 28.60 -10.36
CA LEU A 602 -29.29 28.04 -10.75
C LEU A 602 -30.39 29.06 -10.40
N PRO A 603 -31.23 29.49 -11.35
CA PRO A 603 -32.27 30.47 -11.08
C PRO A 603 -33.42 29.84 -10.28
N GLY A 604 -33.59 30.34 -9.05
CA GLY A 604 -34.88 30.53 -8.36
C GLY A 604 -35.77 29.31 -8.09
N ALA A 605 -35.65 28.72 -6.90
CA ALA A 605 -36.80 28.11 -6.23
C ALA A 605 -37.46 29.18 -5.36
N ALA A 606 -38.54 29.77 -5.87
CA ALA A 606 -39.38 30.69 -5.12
C ALA A 606 -40.10 29.94 -4.00
N VAL A 607 -40.09 30.55 -2.82
CA VAL A 607 -40.95 30.23 -1.68
C VAL A 607 -42.41 30.41 -2.10
N ALA A 608 -43.19 29.32 -2.02
CA ALA A 608 -44.63 29.33 -1.82
C ALA A 608 -45.05 28.04 -1.11
#